data_AF-A0A7Z9BIN8-F1
#
_entry.id   AF-A0A7Z9BIN8-F1
#
_cell.length_a   1.000
_cell.length_b   1.000
_cell.length_c   1.000
_cell.angle_alpha   90.00
_cell.angle_beta   90.00
_cell.angle_gamma   90.00
#
_symmetry.space_group_name_H-M   'P 1'
#
loop_
_entity.id
_entity.type
_entity.pdbx_description
1 polymer ?
#
loop_
_entity_poly.entity_id
_entity_poly.type
_entity_poly.pdbx_seq_one_letter_code
_entity_poly.pdbx_strand_id
1 'polypeptide(L)'
;MLNSLPYQPFLISRLQDLTYAAGYIETCLLETSPEPELLKLVLSDVSQALAPQTMTPEEAKQHLAQLDEVLSKTGQEAIYSLGFWLKSLGLKLSVNVDQLDQLNPNKLDSETPVLQ
;
A
#
# COMPACT_ATOMS: atom_id res chain seq x y z
N MET A 1 -10.14 31.59 16.89
CA MET A 1 -9.35 30.35 16.99
C MET A 1 -9.62 29.56 15.73
N LEU A 2 -8.59 29.26 14.93
CA LEU A 2 -8.70 28.33 13.81
C LEU A 2 -8.67 26.92 14.42
N ASN A 3 -9.83 26.27 14.50
CA ASN A 3 -9.88 24.86 14.89
C ASN A 3 -9.40 24.03 13.71
N SER A 4 -8.38 23.21 13.91
CA SER A 4 -7.96 22.21 12.92
C SER A 4 -9.12 21.26 12.65
N LEU A 5 -9.39 20.99 11.38
CA LEU A 5 -10.34 19.95 10.99
C LEU A 5 -9.85 18.57 11.47
N PRO A 6 -10.76 17.63 11.77
CA PRO A 6 -10.36 16.28 12.12
C PRO A 6 -9.61 15.63 10.95
N TYR A 7 -8.46 15.03 11.23
CA TYR A 7 -7.61 14.42 10.21
C TYR A 7 -8.24 13.17 9.58
N GLN A 8 -8.90 12.33 10.38
CA GLN A 8 -9.41 11.03 9.91
C GLN A 8 -10.43 11.15 8.76
N PRO A 9 -11.47 12.01 8.80
CA PRO A 9 -12.37 12.16 7.66
C PRO A 9 -11.68 12.66 6.39
N PHE A 10 -10.68 13.53 6.53
CA PHE A 10 -9.87 13.99 5.41
C PHE A 10 -9.05 12.84 4.80
N LEU A 11 -8.38 12.05 5.64
CA LEU A 11 -7.61 10.88 5.19
C LEU A 11 -8.49 9.87 4.45
N ILE A 12 -9.61 9.47 5.04
CA ILE A 12 -10.55 8.52 4.41
C ILE A 12 -11.04 9.02 3.07
N SER A 13 -11.33 10.32 2.94
CA SER A 13 -11.71 10.92 1.65
C SER A 13 -10.60 10.84 0.60
N ARG A 14 -9.33 10.99 0.98
CA ARG A 14 -8.19 10.88 0.07
C ARG A 14 -7.92 9.44 -0.35
N LEU A 15 -8.07 8.49 0.57
CA LEU A 15 -7.87 7.06 0.34
C LEU A 15 -8.92 6.42 -0.57
N GLN A 16 -9.99 7.13 -0.93
CA GLN A 16 -10.92 6.65 -1.95
C GLN A 16 -10.29 6.59 -3.35
N ASP A 17 -9.22 7.34 -3.59
CA ASP A 17 -8.39 7.23 -4.80
C ASP A 17 -7.44 6.02 -4.67
N LEU A 18 -7.59 5.04 -5.58
CA LEU A 18 -6.80 3.81 -5.58
C LEU A 18 -5.29 4.05 -5.68
N THR A 19 -4.86 5.08 -6.41
CA THR A 19 -3.44 5.43 -6.57
C THR A 19 -2.89 5.99 -5.27
N TYR A 20 -3.66 6.88 -4.62
CA TYR A 20 -3.29 7.43 -3.32
C TYR A 20 -3.25 6.33 -2.24
N ALA A 21 -4.24 5.44 -2.22
CA ALA A 21 -4.28 4.30 -1.30
C ALA A 21 -3.09 3.35 -1.50
N ALA A 22 -2.73 3.04 -2.75
CA ALA A 22 -1.56 2.22 -3.06
C ALA A 22 -0.27 2.88 -2.54
N GLY A 23 -0.07 4.19 -2.79
CA GLY A 23 1.10 4.93 -2.32
C GLY A 23 1.17 5.02 -0.78
N TYR A 24 0.02 5.11 -0.10
CA TYR A 24 -0.05 5.09 1.36
C TYR A 24 0.42 3.74 1.95
N ILE A 25 0.00 2.62 1.35
CA ILE A 25 0.48 1.28 1.74
C ILE A 25 1.95 1.11 1.40
N GLU A 26 2.38 1.52 0.20
CA GLU A 26 3.78 1.42 -0.24
C GLU A 26 4.72 2.15 0.72
N THR A 27 4.36 3.38 1.13
CA THR A 27 5.13 4.16 2.11
C THR A 27 5.32 3.38 3.42
N CYS A 28 4.27 2.70 3.89
CA CYS A 28 4.35 1.85 5.09
C CYS A 28 5.25 0.63 4.90
N LEU A 29 5.23 -0.01 3.72
CA LEU A 29 6.02 -1.21 3.44
C LEU A 29 7.51 -0.91 3.20
N LEU A 30 7.84 0.32 2.80
CA LEU A 30 9.23 0.77 2.60
C LEU A 30 9.88 1.32 3.88
N GLU A 31 9.12 1.46 4.98
CA GLU A 31 9.67 1.92 6.25
C GLU A 31 10.70 0.90 6.80
N THR A 32 11.87 1.41 7.18
CA THR A 32 13.01 0.61 7.66
C THR A 32 12.90 0.22 9.13
N SER A 33 12.14 1.00 9.92
CA SER A 33 11.87 0.72 11.33
C SER A 33 10.37 0.90 11.63
N PRO A 34 9.49 0.07 11.04
CA PRO A 34 8.06 0.25 11.17
C PRO A 34 7.61 -0.05 12.60
N GLU A 35 6.71 0.79 13.13
CA GLU A 35 6.03 0.47 14.37
C GLU A 35 5.18 -0.80 14.19
N PRO A 36 5.10 -1.69 15.21
CA PRO A 36 4.41 -2.98 15.07
C PRO A 36 2.96 -2.87 14.59
N GLU A 37 2.26 -1.79 14.92
CA GLU A 37 0.85 -1.58 14.58
C GLU A 37 0.64 -0.77 13.29
N LEU A 38 1.71 -0.21 12.71
CA LEU A 38 1.62 0.72 11.58
C LEU A 38 0.94 0.08 10.36
N LEU A 39 1.36 -1.14 9.99
CA LEU A 39 0.81 -1.83 8.83
C LEU A 39 -0.68 -2.16 9.04
N LYS A 40 -1.08 -2.58 10.25
CA LYS A 40 -2.47 -2.86 10.57
C LYS A 40 -3.33 -1.60 10.49
N LEU A 41 -2.82 -0.48 11.02
CA LEU A 41 -3.50 0.82 10.96
C LEU A 41 -3.72 1.25 9.50
N VAL A 42 -2.65 1.25 8.71
CA VAL A 42 -2.67 1.67 7.30
C VAL A 42 -3.65 0.82 6.48
N LEU A 43 -3.61 -0.51 6.64
CA LEU A 43 -4.54 -1.41 5.94
C LEU A 43 -5.99 -1.22 6.41
N SER A 44 -6.21 -0.91 7.70
CA SER A 44 -7.55 -0.62 8.24
C SER A 44 -8.12 0.67 7.65
N ASP A 45 -7.33 1.74 7.58
CA ASP A 45 -7.74 3.01 6.97
C ASP A 45 -8.12 2.82 5.48
N VAL A 46 -7.30 2.06 4.74
CA VAL A 46 -7.56 1.76 3.32
C VAL A 46 -8.82 0.91 3.17
N SER A 47 -9.01 -0.12 4.00
CA SER A 47 -10.23 -0.93 3.99
C SER A 47 -11.46 -0.07 4.29
N GLN A 48 -11.38 0.84 5.26
CA GLN A 48 -12.48 1.74 5.59
C GLN A 48 -12.85 2.66 4.42
N ALA A 49 -11.86 3.11 3.64
CA ALA A 49 -12.09 4.00 2.50
C ALA A 49 -12.57 3.28 1.23
N LEU A 50 -12.04 2.08 0.95
CA LEU A 50 -12.26 1.37 -0.31
C LEU A 50 -13.38 0.34 -0.25
N ALA A 51 -13.56 -0.37 0.87
CA ALA A 51 -14.57 -1.44 0.96
C ALA A 51 -16.00 -0.95 0.65
N PRO A 52 -16.45 0.25 1.07
CA PRO A 52 -17.78 0.76 0.68
C PRO A 52 -17.97 0.99 -0.82
N GLN A 53 -16.88 1.04 -1.61
CA GLN A 53 -16.94 1.22 -3.06
C GLN A 53 -17.09 -0.11 -3.81
N THR A 54 -16.66 -1.22 -3.20
CA THR A 54 -16.59 -2.54 -3.85
C THR A 54 -17.44 -3.61 -3.21
N MET A 55 -17.95 -3.38 -1.98
CA MET A 55 -18.59 -4.38 -1.14
C MET A 55 -19.79 -3.81 -0.38
N THR A 56 -20.68 -4.69 0.06
CA THR A 56 -21.75 -4.35 1.01
C THR A 56 -21.18 -4.06 2.42
N PRO A 57 -21.93 -3.39 3.31
CA PRO A 57 -21.49 -3.13 4.68
C PRO A 57 -21.15 -4.40 5.47
N GLU A 58 -21.91 -5.49 5.28
CA GLU A 58 -21.64 -6.79 5.90
C GLU A 58 -20.32 -7.40 5.40
N GLU A 59 -20.10 -7.40 4.09
CA GLU A 59 -18.87 -7.90 3.47
C GLU A 59 -17.67 -7.04 3.88
N ALA A 60 -17.80 -5.72 3.94
CA ALA A 60 -16.75 -4.81 4.40
C ALA A 60 -16.32 -5.10 5.85
N LYS A 61 -17.27 -5.41 6.74
CA LYS A 61 -16.97 -5.83 8.12
C LYS A 61 -16.22 -7.16 8.16
N GLN A 62 -16.65 -8.13 7.36
CA GLN A 62 -15.98 -9.44 7.26
C GLN A 62 -14.56 -9.29 6.70
N HIS A 63 -14.39 -8.47 5.66
CA HIS A 63 -13.10 -8.17 5.04
C HIS A 63 -12.12 -7.56 6.05
N LEU A 64 -12.58 -6.58 6.84
CA LEU A 64 -11.75 -5.98 7.90
C LEU A 64 -11.43 -7.00 9.00
N ALA A 65 -12.37 -7.86 9.39
CA ALA A 65 -12.14 -8.89 10.41
C ALA A 65 -11.09 -9.94 9.99
N GLN A 66 -10.96 -10.21 8.69
CA GLN A 66 -9.95 -11.11 8.14
C GLN A 66 -8.53 -10.54 8.24
N LEU A 67 -8.37 -9.22 8.45
CA LEU A 67 -7.06 -8.58 8.45
C LEU A 67 -6.13 -9.15 9.52
N ASP A 68 -6.64 -9.45 10.72
CA ASP A 68 -5.85 -10.06 11.79
C ASP A 68 -5.34 -11.45 11.42
N GLU A 69 -6.16 -12.25 10.75
CA GLU A 69 -5.73 -13.56 10.24
C GLU A 69 -4.63 -13.38 9.19
N VAL A 70 -4.82 -12.47 8.21
CA VAL A 70 -3.86 -12.18 7.14
C VAL A 70 -2.50 -11.79 7.73
N LEU A 71 -2.48 -10.89 8.71
CA LEU A 71 -1.26 -10.40 9.34
C LEU A 71 -0.60 -11.41 10.30
N SER A 72 -1.33 -12.44 10.75
CA SER A 72 -0.78 -13.53 11.57
C SER A 72 0.00 -14.57 10.76
N LYS A 73 -0.21 -14.62 9.42
CA LYS A 73 0.48 -15.57 8.55
C LYS A 73 1.96 -15.23 8.43
N THR A 74 2.78 -16.23 8.09
CA THR A 74 4.23 -16.07 7.96
C THR A 74 4.75 -16.64 6.65
N GLY A 75 5.94 -16.22 6.23
CA GLY A 75 6.61 -16.71 5.02
C GLY A 75 5.78 -16.47 3.74
N GLN A 76 5.75 -17.47 2.86
CA GLN A 76 5.05 -17.36 1.57
C GLN A 76 3.53 -17.17 1.72
N GLU A 77 2.91 -17.71 2.76
CA GLU A 77 1.47 -17.60 2.97
C GLU A 77 1.05 -16.15 3.23
N ALA A 78 1.86 -15.39 3.97
CA ALA A 78 1.62 -13.98 4.22
C ALA A 78 1.51 -13.16 2.92
N ILE A 79 2.37 -13.44 1.94
CA ILE A 79 2.39 -12.74 0.64
C ILE A 79 1.11 -13.01 -0.14
N TYR A 80 0.70 -14.28 -0.25
CA TYR A 80 -0.50 -14.66 -0.99
C TYR A 80 -1.78 -14.18 -0.31
N SER A 81 -1.86 -14.33 1.02
CA SER A 81 -3.03 -13.87 1.80
C SER A 81 -3.18 -12.35 1.72
N LEU A 82 -2.10 -11.58 1.86
CA LEU A 82 -2.14 -10.13 1.71
C LEU A 82 -2.50 -9.72 0.28
N GLY A 83 -1.92 -10.38 -0.73
CA GLY A 83 -2.23 -10.13 -2.13
C GLY A 83 -3.70 -10.41 -2.47
N PHE A 84 -4.28 -11.48 -1.93
CA PHE A 84 -5.69 -11.80 -2.10
C PHE A 84 -6.59 -10.77 -1.39
N TRP A 85 -6.25 -10.40 -0.16
CA TRP A 85 -6.99 -9.40 0.62
C TRP A 85 -6.97 -8.01 -0.05
N LEU A 86 -5.84 -7.60 -0.64
CA LEU A 86 -5.77 -6.34 -1.39
C LEU A 86 -6.61 -6.36 -2.67
N LYS A 87 -6.74 -7.52 -3.32
CA LYS A 87 -7.49 -7.68 -4.57
C LYS A 87 -8.98 -7.36 -4.40
N SER A 88 -9.57 -7.67 -3.25
CA SER A 88 -10.96 -7.31 -2.92
C SER A 88 -11.21 -5.80 -2.89
N LEU A 89 -10.17 -5.02 -2.64
CA LEU A 89 -10.22 -3.56 -2.62
C LEU A 89 -9.80 -2.92 -3.96
N GLY A 90 -9.54 -3.73 -5.00
CA GLY A 90 -9.06 -3.23 -6.29
C GLY A 90 -7.55 -2.94 -6.32
N LEU A 91 -6.80 -3.40 -5.32
CA LEU A 91 -5.35 -3.23 -5.22
C LEU A 91 -4.62 -4.56 -5.53
N LYS A 92 -3.32 -4.50 -5.80
CA LYS A 92 -2.48 -5.69 -5.99
C LYS A 92 -1.06 -5.43 -5.52
N LEU A 93 -0.39 -6.50 -5.08
CA LEU A 93 1.06 -6.47 -4.87
C LEU A 93 1.78 -6.58 -6.22
N SER A 94 2.87 -5.84 -6.37
CA SER A 94 3.75 -5.88 -7.54
C SER A 94 5.20 -5.86 -7.11
N VAL A 95 6.07 -6.44 -7.95
CA VAL A 95 7.52 -6.37 -7.78
C VAL A 95 8.02 -5.24 -8.67
N ASN A 96 8.72 -4.27 -8.06
CA ASN A 96 9.32 -3.13 -8.74
C ASN A 96 10.86 -3.25 -8.68
N VAL A 97 11.55 -2.60 -9.62
CA VAL A 97 13.01 -2.47 -9.55
C VAL A 97 13.37 -1.61 -8.34
N ASP A 98 14.25 -2.10 -7.48
CA ASP A 98 14.83 -1.29 -6.42
C ASP A 98 15.74 -0.22 -7.04
N GLN A 99 15.33 1.04 -6.97
CA GLN A 99 16.05 2.15 -7.59
C GLN A 99 17.23 2.65 -6.75
N LEU A 100 17.56 1.99 -5.63
CA LEU A 100 18.67 2.41 -4.75
C LEU A 100 20.03 2.46 -5.46
N ASP A 101 20.22 1.78 -6.60
CA ASP A 101 21.49 1.70 -7.35
C ASP A 101 21.67 2.75 -8.47
N GLN A 102 20.70 3.63 -8.73
CA GLN A 102 20.80 4.58 -9.86
C GLN A 102 21.45 5.93 -9.54
N LEU A 103 22.00 6.10 -8.33
CA LEU A 103 22.90 7.22 -8.00
C LEU A 103 24.38 6.83 -8.15
N ASN A 104 24.73 6.05 -9.18
CA ASN A 104 26.11 5.98 -9.64
C ASN A 104 26.34 7.02 -10.76
N PRO A 105 26.90 8.21 -10.46
CA PRO A 105 27.13 9.26 -11.46
C PRO A 105 28.10 8.87 -12.58
N ASN A 106 28.69 7.66 -12.55
CA ASN A 106 29.66 7.19 -13.55
C ASN A 106 29.07 6.25 -14.62
N LYS A 107 27.75 6.10 -14.74
CA LYS A 107 27.13 5.25 -15.77
C LYS A 107 26.43 6.06 -16.88
N LEU A 108 27.13 7.06 -17.41
CA LEU A 108 26.75 7.71 -18.66
C LEU A 108 27.96 7.76 -19.60
N ASP A 109 27.75 7.33 -20.85
CA ASP A 109 28.62 7.46 -22.02
C ASP A 109 29.70 6.38 -22.28
N SER A 110 29.25 5.14 -22.45
CA SER A 110 29.73 4.31 -23.56
C SER A 110 28.56 3.42 -23.91
N GLU A 111 27.79 3.70 -24.96
CA GLU A 111 28.09 3.28 -26.32
C GLU A 111 27.27 4.15 -27.30
N THR A 112 27.93 5.05 -28.03
CA THR A 112 27.40 5.53 -29.31
C THR A 112 28.01 4.64 -30.40
N PRO A 113 27.22 3.93 -31.23
CA PRO A 113 27.78 3.21 -32.35
C PRO A 113 28.24 4.23 -33.40
N VAL A 114 29.53 4.22 -33.71
CA VAL A 114 30.07 4.94 -34.86
C VAL A 114 29.54 4.24 -36.10
N LEU A 115 28.66 4.91 -36.84
CA LEU A 115 28.21 4.46 -38.17
C LEU A 115 29.43 4.42 -39.10
N GLN A 116 29.73 3.24 -39.66
CA GLN A 116 30.58 3.09 -40.85
C GLN A 116 29.71 2.92 -42.08
#